data_AF-A0A951CT67-F1
#
_entry.id   AF-A0A951CT67-F1
#
_cell.length_a   1.000
_cell.length_b   1.000
_cell.length_c   1.000
_cell.angle_alpha   90.00
_cell.angle_beta   90.00
_cell.angle_gamma   90.00
#
_symmetry.space_group_name_H-M   'P 1'
#
loop_
_entity.id
_entity.type
_entity.pdbx_description
1 polymer ?
#
loop_
_entity_poly.entity_id
_entity_poly.type
_entity_poly.pdbx_seq_one_letter_code
_entity_poly.pdbx_strand_id
1 'polypeptide(L)'
;MDEKQFYRESETTKPASLNCPFCRTADTYDLRWLVRKKIDSLPPRADERDRAKFAKAMSYMVLLDDKVNCKNMRCRKRFEISGIKTTAFI
;
A
#
# COMPACT_ATOMS: atom_id res chain seq x y z
N MET A 1 -14.61 -11.89 15.23
CA MET A 1 -13.31 -11.28 15.56
C MET A 1 -13.01 -10.15 14.57
N ASP A 2 -12.27 -9.09 14.93
CA ASP A 2 -11.98 -7.97 14.01
C ASP A 2 -11.01 -8.40 12.90
N GLU A 3 -11.34 -8.10 11.64
CA GLU A 3 -10.55 -8.50 10.46
C GLU A 3 -9.10 -8.01 10.50
N LYS A 4 -8.82 -6.94 11.25
CA LYS A 4 -7.45 -6.44 11.50
C LYS A 4 -6.54 -7.46 12.18
N GLN A 5 -7.08 -8.33 13.03
CA GLN A 5 -6.29 -9.31 13.76
C GLN A 5 -5.79 -10.47 12.87
N PHE A 6 -6.30 -10.60 11.63
CA PHE A 6 -5.82 -11.60 10.68
C PHE A 6 -4.51 -11.24 9.99
N TYR A 7 -4.00 -10.02 10.18
CA TYR A 7 -2.85 -9.51 9.45
C TYR A 7 -1.77 -8.99 10.39
N ARG A 8 -0.52 -9.30 10.06
CA ARG A 8 0.65 -8.58 10.55
C ARG A 8 0.83 -7.36 9.65
N GLU A 9 0.64 -6.18 10.21
CA GLU A 9 0.87 -4.90 9.53
C GLU A 9 2.36 -4.55 9.62
N SER A 10 2.95 -4.17 8.50
CA SER A 10 4.31 -3.64 8.42
C SER A 10 4.36 -2.55 7.37
N GLU A 11 5.28 -1.60 7.52
CA GLU A 11 5.46 -0.53 6.55
C GLU A 11 6.68 -0.81 5.67
N THR A 12 6.56 -0.54 4.37
CA THR A 12 7.67 -0.64 3.43
C THR A 12 7.66 0.54 2.47
N THR A 13 8.83 0.88 1.93
CA THR A 13 8.95 1.92 0.93
C THR A 13 9.34 1.29 -0.39
N LYS A 14 8.61 1.61 -1.47
CA LYS A 14 8.88 1.10 -2.81
C LYS A 14 9.10 2.25 -3.80
N PRO A 15 10.18 2.19 -4.60
CA PRO A 15 10.40 3.18 -5.64
C PRO A 15 9.36 3.01 -6.75
N ALA A 16 8.80 4.12 -7.19
CA ALA A 16 7.88 4.17 -8.33
C ALA A 16 8.21 5.36 -9.23
N SER A 17 8.25 5.10 -10.54
CA SER A 17 8.46 6.15 -11.54
C SER A 17 7.16 6.92 -11.75
N LEU A 18 7.17 8.22 -11.46
CA LEU A 18 6.03 9.12 -11.62
C LEU A 18 6.38 10.26 -12.56
N ASN A 19 5.40 10.67 -13.36
CA ASN A 19 5.52 11.85 -14.22
C ASN A 19 4.80 13.04 -13.58
N CYS A 20 5.52 14.14 -13.38
CA CYS A 20 4.92 15.36 -12.85
C CYS A 20 4.03 16.04 -13.90
N PRO A 21 2.74 16.28 -13.64
CA PRO A 21 1.83 16.91 -14.61
C PRO A 21 2.19 18.38 -14.90
N PHE A 22 2.96 19.02 -14.02
CA PHE A 22 3.30 20.45 -14.13
C PHE A 22 4.55 20.70 -14.99
N CYS A 23 5.63 19.94 -14.78
CA CYS A 23 6.90 20.11 -15.51
C CYS A 23 7.22 18.96 -16.47
N ARG A 24 6.35 17.93 -16.54
CA ARG A 24 6.48 16.73 -17.40
C ARG A 24 7.79 15.96 -17.21
N THR A 25 8.44 16.15 -16.06
CA THR A 25 9.64 15.40 -15.69
C THR A 25 9.21 14.06 -15.10
N ALA A 26 9.74 12.98 -15.65
CA ALA A 26 9.61 11.65 -15.08
C ALA A 26 10.79 11.40 -14.13
N ASP A 27 10.48 11.01 -12.90
CA ASP A 27 11.49 10.73 -11.88
C ASP A 27 11.01 9.60 -10.97
N THR A 28 11.91 9.01 -10.19
CA THR A 28 11.59 7.91 -9.28
C THR A 28 11.32 8.45 -7.88
N TYR A 29 10.19 8.07 -7.29
CA TYR A 29 9.75 8.50 -5.97
C TYR A 29 9.60 7.30 -5.06
N ASP A 30 10.11 7.42 -3.83
CA ASP A 30 9.98 6.39 -2.83
C ASP A 30 8.64 6.58 -2.13
N LEU A 31 7.71 5.65 -2.40
CA LEU A 31 6.35 5.69 -1.87
C LEU A 31 6.20 4.74 -0.70
N ARG A 32 5.44 5.15 0.31
CA ARG A 32 5.13 4.36 1.50
C ARG A 32 3.97 3.42 1.23
N TRP A 33 4.13 2.18 1.64
CA TRP A 33 3.15 1.11 1.50
C TRP A 33 2.93 0.44 2.86
N LEU A 34 1.66 0.22 3.20
CA LEU A 34 1.24 -0.64 4.29
C LEU A 34 1.12 -2.08 3.78
N VAL A 35 1.98 -2.97 4.25
CA VAL A 35 1.94 -4.40 3.95
C VAL A 35 1.11 -5.09 5.01
N ARG A 36 0.00 -5.68 4.60
CA ARG A 36 -0.83 -6.56 5.40
C ARG A 36 -0.54 -8.01 5.02
N LYS A 37 0.34 -8.63 5.80
CA LYS A 37 0.67 -10.04 5.63
C LYS A 37 -0.27 -10.90 6.45
N LYS A 38 -0.94 -11.86 5.83
CA LYS A 38 -1.81 -12.80 6.54
C LYS A 38 -0.99 -13.60 7.57
N ILE A 39 -1.50 -13.72 8.79
CA ILE A 39 -0.88 -14.55 9.84
C ILE A 39 -1.04 -16.02 9.51
N ASP A 40 -0.14 -16.88 9.99
CA ASP A 40 -0.13 -18.30 9.63
C ASP A 40 -1.26 -19.11 10.30
N SER A 41 -1.72 -18.69 11.48
CA SER A 41 -2.76 -19.39 12.24
C SER A 41 -3.72 -18.41 12.91
N LEU A 42 -5.00 -18.78 12.92
CA LEU A 42 -6.05 -18.05 13.61
C LEU A 42 -5.99 -18.29 15.13
N PRO A 43 -6.31 -17.27 15.95
CA PRO A 43 -6.50 -17.46 17.38
C PRO A 43 -7.49 -18.61 17.69
N PRO A 44 -7.27 -19.41 18.75
CA PRO A 44 -8.08 -20.59 19.07
C PRO A 44 -9.58 -20.33 19.29
N ARG A 45 -9.98 -19.07 19.46
CA ARG A 45 -11.37 -18.62 19.69
C ARG A 45 -12.05 -18.11 18.40
N ALA A 46 -11.54 -18.44 17.23
CA ALA A 46 -12.11 -17.98 15.96
C ALA A 46 -13.35 -18.80 15.55
N ASP A 47 -14.47 -18.11 15.32
CA ASP A 47 -15.72 -18.70 14.84
C ASP A 47 -15.58 -19.25 13.41
N GLU A 48 -16.53 -20.08 12.99
CA GLU A 48 -16.57 -20.68 11.64
C GLU A 48 -16.65 -19.62 10.53
N ARG A 49 -17.32 -18.49 10.79
CA ARG A 49 -17.35 -17.33 9.88
C ARG A 49 -15.97 -16.68 9.72
N ASP A 50 -15.22 -16.58 10.80
CA ASP A 50 -13.87 -15.99 10.79
C ASP A 50 -12.89 -16.91 10.05
N ARG A 51 -13.05 -18.24 10.18
CA ARG A 51 -12.30 -19.23 9.39
C ARG A 51 -12.58 -19.12 7.89
N ALA A 52 -13.84 -18.95 7.49
CA ALA A 52 -14.19 -18.78 6.07
C ALA A 52 -13.62 -17.48 5.48
N LYS A 53 -13.63 -16.37 6.24
CA LYS A 53 -12.99 -15.10 5.83
C LYS A 53 -11.48 -15.22 5.72
N PHE A 54 -10.85 -15.86 6.70
CA PHE A 54 -9.41 -16.09 6.71
C PHE A 54 -8.98 -16.99 5.55
N ALA A 55 -9.75 -18.01 5.17
CA ALA A 55 -9.44 -18.84 4.02
C ALA A 55 -9.33 -18.03 2.71
N LYS A 56 -10.20 -17.02 2.55
CA LYS A 56 -10.22 -16.12 1.39
C LYS A 56 -9.25 -14.94 1.49
N ALA A 57 -8.74 -14.66 2.69
CA ALA A 57 -7.77 -13.59 2.90
C ALA A 57 -6.46 -13.89 2.15
N MET A 58 -5.99 -12.92 1.38
CA MET A 58 -4.68 -12.90 0.74
C MET A 58 -3.84 -11.77 1.34
N SER A 59 -2.52 -11.88 1.25
CA SER A 59 -1.64 -10.77 1.64
C SER A 59 -1.77 -9.64 0.61
N TYR A 60 -1.76 -8.39 1.07
CA TYR A 60 -1.83 -7.25 0.17
C TYR A 60 -1.08 -6.05 0.73
N MET A 61 -0.75 -5.13 -0.15
CA MET A 61 -0.14 -3.85 0.13
C MET A 61 -1.16 -2.74 -0.17
N VAL A 62 -1.15 -1.69 0.64
CA VAL A 62 -1.94 -0.47 0.42
C VAL A 62 -0.98 0.71 0.32
N LEU A 63 -1.07 1.48 -0.76
CA LEU A 63 -0.33 2.72 -0.90
C LEU A 63 -0.83 3.73 0.15
N LEU A 64 0.08 4.28 0.94
CA LEU A 64 -0.25 5.26 1.99
C LEU A 64 -0.09 6.70 1.52
N ASP A 65 0.79 6.94 0.53
CA ASP A 65 1.01 8.27 0.00
C ASP A 65 -0.01 8.59 -1.11
N ASP A 66 -0.72 9.71 -1.00
CA ASP A 66 -1.62 10.19 -2.06
C ASP A 66 -0.96 11.24 -2.96
N LYS A 67 0.08 11.92 -2.44
CA LYS A 67 0.69 13.09 -3.08
C LYS A 67 2.19 13.12 -2.85
N VAL A 68 2.94 13.50 -3.88
CA VAL A 68 4.40 13.69 -3.80
C VAL A 68 4.81 15.08 -4.23
N ASN A 69 5.96 15.54 -3.74
CA ASN A 69 6.57 16.80 -4.17
C ASN A 69 7.51 16.53 -5.34
N CYS A 70 7.38 17.29 -6.43
CA CYS A 70 8.26 17.11 -7.59
C CYS A 70 9.74 17.31 -7.22
N LYS A 71 10.59 16.31 -7.52
CA LYS A 71 12.04 16.35 -7.31
C LYS A 71 12.75 17.42 -8.15
N ASN A 72 12.12 17.87 -9.24
CA ASN A 72 12.64 18.96 -10.04
C ASN A 72 12.63 20.28 -9.25
N MET A 73 13.82 20.79 -8.94
CA MET A 73 14.06 22.02 -8.15
C MET A 73 13.37 23.26 -8.71
N ARG A 74 13.14 23.32 -10.04
CA ARG A 74 12.42 24.44 -10.68
C ARG A 74 10.91 24.36 -10.49
N CYS A 75 10.36 23.16 -10.33
CA CYS A 75 8.93 22.95 -10.20
C CYS A 75 8.48 22.94 -8.74
N ARG A 76 9.03 22.03 -7.92
CA ARG A 76 8.69 21.79 -6.50
C ARG A 76 7.18 21.72 -6.16
N LYS A 77 6.31 21.59 -7.16
CA LYS A 77 4.86 21.50 -6.96
C LYS A 77 4.51 20.11 -6.42
N ARG A 78 3.51 20.08 -5.53
CA ARG A 78 2.90 18.86 -5.05
C ARG A 78 1.88 18.37 -6.07
N PHE A 79 1.94 17.10 -6.44
CA PHE A 79 0.99 16.48 -7.36
C PHE A 79 0.47 15.15 -6.80
N GLU A 80 -0.70 14.74 -7.29
CA GLU A 80 -1.33 13.47 -6.91
C GLU A 80 -0.68 12.31 -7.65
N ILE A 81 -0.48 11.22 -6.92
CA ILE A 81 0.08 10.00 -7.49
C ILE A 81 -0.94 9.43 -8.46
N SER A 82 -0.57 9.33 -9.73
CA SER A 82 -1.43 8.80 -10.79
C SER A 82 -0.77 7.59 -11.44
N GLY A 83 -1.59 6.64 -11.90
CA GLY A 83 -1.12 5.43 -12.58
C GLY A 83 -0.61 4.31 -11.66
N ILE A 84 -0.59 4.51 -10.34
CA ILE A 84 -0.26 3.46 -9.36
C ILE A 84 -1.56 2.94 -8.74
N LYS A 85 -1.72 1.61 -8.74
CA LYS A 85 -2.84 0.98 -8.04
C LYS A 85 -2.64 1.16 -6.53
N THR A 86 -3.65 1.70 -5.85
CA THR A 86 -3.62 1.90 -4.39
C THR A 86 -3.57 0.59 -3.63
N THR A 87 -3.94 -0.53 -4.26
CA THR A 87 -3.86 -1.87 -3.69
C THR A 87 -3.10 -2.83 -4.61
N ALA A 88 -2.23 -3.64 -4.02
CA ALA A 88 -1.50 -4.69 -4.73
C ALA A 88 -1.49 -5.98 -3.89
N PHE A 89 -1.95 -7.09 -4.47
CA PHE A 89 -1.89 -8.41 -3.82
C PHE A 89 -0.46 -8.97 -3.88
N ILE A 90 -0.05 -9.72 -2.85
CA ILE A 90 1.27 -10.35 -2.69
C ILE A 90 1.12 -11.85 -2.50
#